data_AF-A0A2W6NNK6-F1
#
_entry.id   AF-A0A2W6NNK6-F1
#
_cell.length_a   1.000
_cell.length_b   1.000
_cell.length_c   1.000
_cell.angle_alpha   90.00
_cell.angle_beta   90.00
_cell.angle_gamma   90.00
#
_symmetry.space_group_name_H-M   'P 1'
#
loop_
_entity.id
_entity.type
_entity.pdbx_description
1 polymer ?
#
loop_
_entity_poly.entity_id
_entity_poly.type
_entity_poly.pdbx_seq_one_letter_code
_entity_poly.pdbx_strand_id
1 'polypeptide(L)'
;MTITYDQFVRENRQTNNKIIENLFFIYTGIKFDTKSLWDRGEEISKEHIVKGDLLYFEADNEDSCVTCIAESKENFMHFINGGMYESSLNDDRWACRFIGARRVVNL
;
A
#
# COMPACT_ATOMS: atom_id res chain seq x y z
N MET A 1 32.26 7.63 10.76
CA MET A 1 31.24 7.42 11.80
C MET A 1 30.58 6.09 11.46
N THR A 2 30.66 5.08 12.34
CA THR A 2 30.14 3.73 12.06
C THR A 2 28.78 3.59 12.73
N ILE A 3 27.72 3.43 11.94
CA ILE A 3 26.38 3.12 12.47
C ILE A 3 26.31 1.65 12.87
N THR A 4 25.60 1.35 13.95
CA THR A 4 25.35 -0.04 14.37
C THR A 4 24.42 -0.74 13.36
N TYR A 5 24.41 -2.08 13.36
CA TYR A 5 23.50 -2.86 12.53
C TYR A 5 22.03 -2.47 12.80
N ASP A 6 21.65 -2.28 14.06
CA ASP A 6 20.29 -1.90 14.43
C ASP A 6 19.94 -0.47 13.97
N GLN A 7 20.89 0.45 14.03
CA GLN A 7 20.72 1.80 13.47
C GLN A 7 20.60 1.74 11.95
N PHE A 8 21.44 0.96 11.28
CA PHE A 8 21.34 0.74 9.84
C PHE A 8 19.98 0.16 9.46
N VAL A 9 19.52 -0.89 10.15
CA VAL A 9 18.20 -1.50 9.91
C VAL A 9 17.09 -0.49 10.18
N ARG A 10 17.16 0.30 11.26
CA ARG A 10 16.15 1.31 11.58
C ARG A 10 16.10 2.44 10.54
N GLU A 11 17.26 2.92 10.11
CA GLU A 11 17.41 4.04 9.17
C GLU A 11 17.09 3.62 7.73
N ASN A 12 17.24 2.33 7.40
CA ASN A 12 16.92 1.76 6.10
C ASN A 12 15.58 0.99 6.08
N ARG A 13 14.80 1.03 7.18
CA ARG A 13 13.49 0.40 7.24
C ARG A 13 12.51 1.19 6.40
N GLN A 14 12.12 0.63 5.26
CA GLN A 14 11.05 1.19 4.46
C GLN A 14 9.69 0.88 5.08
N THR A 15 8.83 1.88 5.15
CA THR A 15 7.43 1.68 5.52
C THR A 15 6.69 0.97 4.39
N ASN A 16 5.56 0.35 4.70
CA ASN A 16 4.70 -0.30 3.71
C ASN A 16 4.38 0.63 2.52
N ASN A 17 3.93 1.86 2.79
CA ASN A 17 3.64 2.83 1.73
C ASN A 17 4.90 3.14 0.92
N LYS A 18 6.07 3.23 1.56
CA LYS A 18 7.32 3.48 0.83
C LYS A 18 7.72 2.34 -0.10
N ILE A 19 7.48 1.10 0.32
CA ILE A 19 7.69 -0.09 -0.53
C ILE A 19 6.77 -0.03 -1.76
N ILE A 20 5.51 0.34 -1.57
CA ILE A 20 4.53 0.47 -2.67
C ILE A 20 4.92 1.60 -3.62
N GLU A 21 5.29 2.78 -3.12
CA GLU A 21 5.78 3.89 -3.94
C GLU A 21 6.97 3.47 -4.80
N ASN A 22 7.93 2.74 -4.21
CA ASN A 22 9.10 2.26 -4.93
C ASN A 22 8.72 1.19 -5.97
N LEU A 23 7.79 0.29 -5.66
CA LEU A 23 7.30 -0.72 -6.59
C LEU A 23 6.64 -0.07 -7.82
N PHE A 24 5.79 0.93 -7.60
CA PHE A 24 5.18 1.68 -8.69
C PHE A 24 6.19 2.47 -9.49
N PHE A 25 7.18 3.09 -8.84
CA PHE A 25 8.27 3.77 -9.54
C PHE A 25 9.08 2.79 -10.41
N ILE A 26 9.42 1.61 -9.90
CA ILE A 26 10.15 0.58 -10.68
C ILE A 26 9.33 0.12 -11.88
N TYR A 27 8.02 -0.07 -11.72
CA TYR A 27 7.16 -0.56 -12.79
C TYR A 27 6.83 0.49 -13.86
N THR A 28 6.62 1.74 -13.45
CA THR A 28 6.14 2.83 -14.34
C THR A 28 7.23 3.79 -14.78
N GLY A 29 8.34 3.88 -14.05
CA GLY A 29 9.37 4.90 -14.22
C GLY A 29 9.00 6.28 -13.66
N ILE A 30 7.81 6.43 -13.06
CA ILE A 30 7.31 7.73 -12.56
C ILE A 30 7.18 7.68 -11.04
N LYS A 31 7.68 8.74 -10.39
CA LYS A 31 7.66 8.85 -8.94
C LYS A 31 6.31 9.38 -8.48
N PHE A 32 5.58 8.57 -7.74
CA PHE A 32 4.37 8.97 -7.03
C PHE A 32 4.50 8.70 -5.53
N ASP A 33 3.88 9.55 -4.72
CA ASP A 33 3.56 9.19 -3.34
C ASP A 33 2.15 8.60 -3.26
N THR A 34 1.89 7.82 -2.21
CA THR A 34 0.60 7.12 -2.03
C THR A 34 -0.62 8.05 -2.00
N LYS A 35 -0.45 9.30 -1.54
CA LYS A 35 -1.51 10.32 -1.53
C LYS A 35 -1.81 10.83 -2.94
N SER A 36 -0.77 11.10 -3.73
CA SER A 36 -0.92 11.51 -5.13
C SER A 36 -1.58 10.43 -5.97
N LEU A 37 -1.28 9.15 -5.69
CA LEU A 37 -1.96 8.02 -6.34
C LEU A 37 -3.44 7.92 -5.95
N TRP A 38 -3.80 8.33 -4.73
CA TRP A 38 -5.19 8.40 -4.32
C TRP A 38 -5.97 9.45 -5.12
N ASP A 39 -5.38 10.64 -5.30
CA ASP A 39 -6.01 11.76 -5.98
C ASP A 39 -6.06 11.59 -7.50
N ARG A 40 -5.08 10.89 -8.08
CA ARG A 40 -4.92 10.73 -9.54
C ARG A 40 -5.44 9.41 -10.09
N GLY A 41 -5.51 8.38 -9.26
CA GLY A 41 -5.98 7.06 -9.67
C GLY A 41 -7.47 7.05 -9.97
N GLU A 42 -7.89 6.16 -10.87
CA GLU A 42 -9.30 5.91 -11.13
C GLU A 42 -9.95 5.28 -9.89
N GLU A 43 -11.09 5.81 -9.45
CA GLU A 43 -11.86 5.21 -8.35
C GLU A 43 -12.49 3.89 -8.77
N ILE A 44 -12.22 2.83 -7.99
CA ILE A 44 -12.74 1.49 -8.24
C ILE A 44 -13.69 1.10 -7.11
N SER A 45 -14.91 0.71 -7.46
CA SER A 45 -15.85 0.10 -6.53
C SER A 45 -15.37 -1.29 -6.09
N LYS A 46 -15.72 -1.72 -4.87
CA LYS A 46 -15.29 -3.00 -4.28
C LYS A 46 -15.53 -4.22 -5.18
N GLU A 47 -16.61 -4.21 -5.96
CA GLU A 47 -17.00 -5.31 -6.84
C GLU A 47 -16.12 -5.47 -8.07
N HIS A 48 -15.40 -4.41 -8.45
CA HIS A 48 -14.58 -4.32 -9.66
C HIS A 48 -13.07 -4.28 -9.35
N ILE A 49 -12.69 -4.52 -8.09
CA ILE A 49 -11.29 -4.66 -7.67
C ILE A 49 -10.67 -5.83 -8.42
N VAL A 50 -9.51 -5.57 -9.03
CA VAL A 50 -8.68 -6.57 -9.69
C VAL A 50 -7.25 -6.52 -9.17
N LYS A 51 -6.47 -7.54 -9.53
CA LYS A 51 -5.05 -7.61 -9.18
C LYS A 51 -4.31 -6.35 -9.64
N GLY A 52 -3.52 -5.78 -8.73
CA GLY A 52 -2.72 -4.57 -8.97
C GLY A 52 -3.38 -3.26 -8.54
N ASP A 53 -4.69 -3.25 -8.25
CA ASP A 53 -5.35 -2.07 -7.68
C ASP A 53 -4.77 -1.72 -6.31
N LEU A 54 -4.69 -0.43 -6.01
CA LEU A 54 -4.29 0.07 -4.70
C LEU A 54 -5.49 0.11 -3.79
N LEU A 55 -5.37 -0.52 -2.63
CA LEU A 55 -6.39 -0.52 -1.58
C LEU A 55 -5.94 0.41 -0.44
N TYR A 56 -6.83 1.26 0.03
CA TYR A 56 -6.53 2.23 1.09
C TYR A 56 -7.30 1.88 2.35
N PHE A 57 -6.59 1.88 3.48
CA PHE A 57 -7.12 1.58 4.79
C PHE A 57 -6.78 2.68 5.79
N GLU A 58 -7.67 2.96 6.73
CA GLU A 58 -7.37 3.80 7.89
C GLU A 58 -6.24 3.16 8.70
N ALA A 59 -5.23 3.95 9.07
CA ALA A 59 -4.22 3.52 10.02
C ALA A 59 -4.73 3.75 11.46
N ASP A 60 -4.08 3.11 12.43
CA ASP A 60 -4.40 3.32 13.85
C ASP A 60 -4.13 4.78 14.31
N ASN A 61 -3.36 5.55 13.54
CA ASN A 61 -3.18 6.99 13.73
C ASN A 61 -4.05 7.74 12.71
N GLU A 62 -5.03 8.51 13.19
CA GLU A 62 -6.14 9.11 12.42
C GLU A 62 -5.71 9.94 11.19
N ASP A 63 -4.48 10.47 11.15
CA ASP A 63 -3.97 11.29 10.04
C ASP A 63 -3.24 10.49 8.94
N SER A 64 -3.31 9.15 8.95
CA SER A 64 -2.55 8.32 8.01
C SER A 64 -3.34 7.14 7.44
N CYS A 65 -2.99 6.75 6.22
CA CYS A 65 -3.56 5.58 5.57
C CYS A 65 -2.49 4.53 5.30
N VAL A 66 -2.88 3.26 5.41
CA VAL A 66 -2.09 2.12 4.92
C VAL A 66 -2.56 1.81 3.51
N THR A 67 -1.64 1.84 2.55
CA THR A 67 -1.92 1.43 1.17
C THR A 67 -1.53 -0.03 0.98
N CYS A 68 -2.31 -0.84 0.29
CA CYS A 68 -1.99 -2.24 -0.02
C CYS A 68 -2.19 -2.50 -1.52
N ILE A 69 -1.72 -3.64 -2.01
CA ILE A 69 -1.89 -4.05 -3.41
C ILE A 69 -2.88 -5.20 -3.49
N ALA A 70 -3.98 -5.06 -4.24
CA ALA A 70 -4.93 -6.14 -4.47
C ALA A 70 -4.25 -7.31 -5.21
N GLU A 71 -4.48 -8.52 -4.74
CA GLU A 71 -4.13 -9.76 -5.44
C GLU A 71 -5.38 -10.37 -6.11
N SER A 72 -6.54 -10.15 -5.51
CA SER A 72 -7.86 -10.50 -6.03
C SER A 72 -8.91 -9.51 -5.54
N LYS A 73 -10.19 -9.75 -5.83
CA LYS A 73 -11.31 -8.97 -5.28
C LYS A 73 -11.38 -9.02 -3.75
N GLU A 74 -10.87 -10.09 -3.14
CA GLU A 74 -11.01 -10.36 -1.70
C GLU A 74 -9.69 -10.31 -0.96
N ASN A 75 -8.56 -10.49 -1.64
CA ASN A 75 -7.25 -10.59 -1.00
C ASN A 75 -6.29 -9.50 -1.49
N PHE A 76 -5.35 -9.13 -0.62
CA PHE A 76 -4.35 -8.13 -0.91
C PHE A 76 -3.04 -8.40 -0.18
N MET A 77 -1.99 -7.81 -0.71
CA MET A 77 -0.62 -7.88 -0.21
C MET A 77 -0.25 -6.61 0.54
N HIS A 78 0.39 -6.77 1.69
CA HIS A 78 0.95 -5.67 2.48
C HIS A 78 2.28 -6.09 3.11
N PHE A 79 3.07 -5.09 3.53
CA PHE A 79 4.42 -5.30 4.02
C PHE A 79 4.54 -4.89 5.49
N ILE A 80 5.02 -5.80 6.34
CA ILE A 80 5.28 -5.54 7.76
C ILE A 80 6.67 -6.08 8.09
N ASN A 81 7.49 -5.26 8.77
CA ASN A 81 8.74 -5.67 9.41
C ASN A 81 9.66 -6.57 8.55
N GLY A 82 9.79 -6.27 7.26
CA GLY A 82 10.68 -6.99 6.33
C GLY A 82 10.06 -8.22 5.67
N GLY A 83 8.78 -8.50 5.89
CA GLY A 83 8.03 -9.56 5.23
C GLY A 83 6.87 -9.03 4.40
N MET A 84 6.49 -9.82 3.40
CA MET A 84 5.29 -9.63 2.60
C MET A 84 4.21 -10.59 3.12
N TYR A 85 3.00 -10.07 3.35
CA TYR A 85 1.88 -10.81 3.92
C TYR A 85 0.64 -10.64 3.04
N GLU A 86 -0.15 -11.71 2.94
CA GLU A 86 -1.48 -11.69 2.33
C GLU A 86 -2.54 -11.53 3.42
N SER A 87 -3.53 -10.69 3.18
CA SER A 87 -4.69 -10.46 4.06
C SER A 87 -5.97 -10.39 3.22
N SER A 88 -7.13 -10.47 3.88
CA SER A 88 -8.44 -10.47 3.22
C SER A 88 -9.28 -9.24 3.60
N LEU A 89 -10.03 -8.71 2.64
CA LEU A 89 -11.09 -7.69 2.81
C LEU A 89 -12.33 -8.23 3.54
N ASN A 90 -12.40 -9.54 3.77
CA ASN A 90 -13.45 -10.19 4.55
C ASN A 90 -13.06 -10.35 6.03
N ASP A 91 -11.83 -10.05 6.41
CA ASP A 91 -11.41 -9.97 7.82
C ASP A 91 -11.91 -8.64 8.41
N ASP A 92 -12.71 -8.72 9.47
CA ASP A 92 -13.30 -7.57 10.16
C ASP A 92 -12.25 -6.50 10.50
N ARG A 93 -11.03 -6.91 10.85
CA ARG A 93 -9.92 -6.00 11.17
C ARG A 93 -9.61 -5.04 10.02
N TRP A 94 -9.71 -5.51 8.79
CA TRP A 94 -9.41 -4.77 7.58
C TRP A 94 -10.67 -4.17 6.96
N ALA A 95 -11.79 -4.90 7.00
CA ALA A 95 -13.05 -4.47 6.45
C ALA A 95 -13.55 -3.17 7.10
N CYS A 96 -13.42 -3.04 8.43
CA CYS A 96 -13.86 -1.83 9.14
C CYS A 96 -12.99 -0.59 8.87
N ARG A 97 -11.79 -0.78 8.31
CA ARG A 97 -10.83 0.29 7.98
C ARG A 97 -10.77 0.60 6.50
N PHE A 98 -11.49 -0.12 5.65
CA PHE A 98 -11.38 0.04 4.19
C PHE A 98 -11.98 1.37 3.74
N ILE A 99 -11.14 2.22 3.15
CA ILE A 99 -11.50 3.56 2.66
C ILE A 99 -11.98 3.47 1.20
N GLY A 100 -11.24 2.72 0.38
CA GLY A 100 -11.55 2.60 -1.05
C GLY A 100 -10.41 2.03 -1.87
N ALA A 101 -10.65 1.86 -3.17
CA ALA A 101 -9.68 1.35 -4.12
C ALA A 101 -9.39 2.36 -5.24
N ARG A 102 -8.17 2.30 -5.76
CA ARG A 102 -7.69 3.15 -6.86
C ARG A 102 -6.93 2.30 -7.88
N ARG A 103 -7.26 2.48 -9.16
CA ARG A 103 -6.51 1.90 -10.26
C ARG A 103 -5.61 2.94 -10.89
N VAL A 104 -4.35 2.58 -11.00
CA VAL A 104 -3.34 3.40 -11.66
C VAL A 104 -3.32 3.03 -13.15
N VAL A 105 -4.22 3.62 -13.92
CA VAL A 105 -4.21 3.56 -15.40
C VAL A 105 -3.66 4.87 -15.97
N ASN A 106 -2.75 4.79 -16.94
CA ASN A 106 -2.29 5.93 -17.74
C ASN A 106 -1.82 7.17 -16.93
N LEU A 107 -1.02 6.98 -15.88
CA LEU A 107 -0.34 8.09 -15.19
C LEU A 107 0.93 8.57 -15.90
#